data_AF-A0AAE1HSM7-F1
#
_entry.id   AF-A0AAE1HSM7-F1
#
_cell.length_a   1.000
_cell.length_b   1.000
_cell.length_c   1.000
_cell.angle_alpha   90.00
_cell.angle_beta   90.00
_cell.angle_gamma   90.00
#
_symmetry.space_group_name_H-M   'P 1'
#
loop_
_entity.id
_entity.type
_entity.pdbx_description
1 polymer ?
#
loop_
_entity_poly.entity_id
_entity_poly.type
_entity_poly.pdbx_seq_one_letter_code
_entity_poly.pdbx_strand_id
1 'polypeptide(L)'
;MAPTGKAAFGVGGVTIASALKIWSMVGRETFAQIDSRLRQIFNSQEPFGETNDQVDKFNADFLDTEACQSPSMDVCLGEGSAQARQRELERVQGWPISKTQGLPRNLEGTVSAPYMVTVNLATPDGLTNGSCGTLRNIQWGRTGDGQRIPIRLYIEFADESVVGFRRISSIFRGISSRFPRACTQDFTSGCPLVARDGVDGRLTPIERVSRSFVARLGSLFKIVRKQFPLVVCKALTVWKCQGSTMRAVVVVMREERRMERRPFYVGTSRATSLQGLFIEGTYRRPAAPGPNDSVLVEVQRLELPENAVEFSIQFPELHTDGEGLVALFHKIVSLCKHHSHVLQDLSYTRSDIIMLCETRTMPLDDISIPGFELLHRRDCQGHAPPLWHDAGLSGRVEVIFDEPSVTVWRDGHLHSFVDVVGILLSGQRTAGIVFLHRSPQSTMSNFRQHLGACMQSLQERGVETITVVGDFNINLQDATAATPLLRYMGGFGLQIMVDETAVSTDNGTLIDLCFSNDTSVRSYITESVISDHKPVWFKIDRL
;
A
#
# COMPACT_ATOMS: atom_id res chain seq x y z
N MET A 1 -22.56 -33.18 -12.09
CA MET A 1 -23.10 -31.80 -12.07
C MET A 1 -23.25 -31.36 -10.62
N ALA A 2 -22.37 -30.48 -10.16
CA ALA A 2 -22.33 -29.98 -8.79
C ALA A 2 -23.08 -28.63 -8.70
N PRO A 3 -23.85 -28.34 -7.64
CA PRO A 3 -24.69 -27.17 -7.56
C PRO A 3 -24.05 -26.10 -6.69
N THR A 4 -24.49 -24.89 -6.99
CA THR A 4 -23.81 -23.64 -6.74
C THR A 4 -24.81 -22.77 -6.00
N GLY A 5 -24.43 -22.27 -4.82
CA GLY A 5 -25.23 -21.30 -4.08
C GLY A 5 -24.60 -19.90 -4.21
N LYS A 6 -25.43 -18.87 -4.44
CA LYS A 6 -25.06 -17.47 -4.71
C LYS A 6 -26.14 -16.51 -4.17
N ALA A 7 -25.76 -15.31 -3.74
CA ALA A 7 -26.63 -14.45 -2.91
C ALA A 7 -26.81 -12.98 -3.36
N ALA A 8 -27.73 -12.27 -2.68
CA ALA A 8 -28.26 -10.93 -3.02
C ALA A 8 -28.22 -9.90 -1.85
N PHE A 9 -28.44 -8.59 -2.13
CA PHE A 9 -28.04 -7.41 -1.32
C PHE A 9 -29.15 -6.41 -0.91
N GLY A 10 -29.01 -5.76 0.27
CA GLY A 10 -29.56 -4.43 0.67
C GLY A 10 -30.21 -4.43 2.09
N VAL A 11 -30.29 -3.39 2.96
CA VAL A 11 -29.90 -1.96 3.02
C VAL A 11 -29.87 -1.53 4.51
N GLY A 12 -28.90 -0.69 4.92
CA GLY A 12 -29.07 0.50 5.78
C GLY A 12 -29.13 0.41 7.32
N GLY A 13 -28.09 0.95 7.99
CA GLY A 13 -28.26 2.04 8.96
C GLY A 13 -28.11 1.80 10.48
N VAL A 14 -27.01 2.37 11.03
CA VAL A 14 -26.87 3.07 12.34
C VAL A 14 -26.38 2.28 13.59
N THR A 15 -25.07 2.54 13.85
CA THR A 15 -24.26 2.67 15.08
C THR A 15 -24.18 1.62 16.19
N ILE A 16 -22.94 1.54 16.68
CA ILE A 16 -22.30 0.58 17.58
C ILE A 16 -22.40 1.02 19.05
N ALA A 17 -22.39 0.01 19.93
CA ALA A 17 -22.04 0.01 21.36
C ALA A 17 -23.10 0.49 22.36
N SER A 18 -23.72 -0.47 23.06
CA SER A 18 -23.88 -0.51 24.53
C SER A 18 -24.99 -1.45 25.05
N ALA A 19 -25.61 -2.28 24.21
CA ALA A 19 -26.53 -3.34 24.68
C ALA A 19 -25.91 -4.74 24.55
N LEU A 20 -24.74 -4.93 25.16
CA LEU A 20 -24.34 -6.27 25.62
C LEU A 20 -25.25 -6.66 26.79
N LYS A 21 -25.71 -7.92 26.80
CA LYS A 21 -26.43 -8.64 27.89
C LYS A 21 -27.96 -8.63 27.88
N ILE A 22 -28.60 -9.13 26.83
CA ILE A 22 -29.80 -9.98 27.00
C ILE A 22 -29.75 -11.11 25.95
N TRP A 23 -29.23 -12.27 26.34
CA TRP A 23 -29.54 -13.52 25.64
C TRP A 23 -30.99 -13.89 25.98
N SER A 24 -31.89 -13.92 25.00
CA SER A 24 -32.84 -15.03 24.77
C SER A 24 -33.85 -14.65 23.68
N MET A 25 -34.00 -15.54 22.69
CA MET A 25 -35.15 -15.65 21.78
C MET A 25 -35.51 -14.42 20.93
N VAL A 26 -34.90 -14.34 19.74
CA VAL A 26 -35.61 -13.83 18.56
C VAL A 26 -35.80 -15.03 17.64
N GLY A 27 -37.00 -15.60 17.75
CA GLY A 27 -37.35 -16.94 17.26
C GLY A 27 -37.48 -17.05 15.74
N ARG A 28 -37.69 -18.29 15.31
CA ARG A 28 -38.05 -18.72 13.94
C ARG A 28 -38.98 -17.78 13.16
N GLU A 29 -39.85 -17.04 13.83
CA GLU A 29 -40.80 -16.11 13.22
C GLU A 29 -40.13 -14.88 12.59
N THR A 30 -39.06 -14.33 13.16
CA THR A 30 -38.38 -13.14 12.61
C THR A 30 -37.54 -13.48 11.37
N PHE A 31 -36.98 -14.69 11.32
CA PHE A 31 -36.29 -15.21 10.13
C PHE A 31 -37.26 -15.66 9.03
N ALA A 32 -38.42 -16.20 9.39
CA ALA A 32 -39.50 -16.48 8.44
C ALA A 32 -40.07 -15.19 7.81
N GLN A 33 -40.10 -14.08 8.55
CA GLN A 33 -40.51 -12.78 8.02
C GLN A 33 -39.50 -12.20 7.02
N ILE A 34 -38.20 -12.45 7.18
CA ILE A 34 -37.17 -12.00 6.22
C ILE A 34 -37.26 -12.81 4.92
N ASP A 35 -37.40 -14.14 4.99
CA ASP A 35 -37.60 -15.02 3.83
C ASP A 35 -38.92 -14.72 3.10
N SER A 36 -40.01 -14.48 3.85
CA SER A 36 -41.32 -14.12 3.29
C SER A 36 -41.29 -12.77 2.55
N ARG A 37 -40.59 -11.78 3.11
CA ARG A 37 -40.47 -10.44 2.52
C ARG A 37 -39.61 -10.45 1.26
N LEU A 38 -38.56 -11.27 1.21
CA LEU A 38 -37.75 -11.46 0.00
C LEU A 38 -38.51 -12.21 -1.10
N ARG A 39 -39.29 -13.25 -0.77
CA ARG A 39 -40.16 -13.95 -1.75
C ARG A 39 -41.29 -13.08 -2.30
N GLN A 40 -41.85 -12.18 -1.48
CA GLN A 40 -42.84 -11.18 -1.93
C GLN A 40 -42.21 -10.08 -2.78
N ILE A 41 -41.00 -9.62 -2.46
CA ILE A 41 -40.28 -8.60 -3.23
C ILE A 41 -39.86 -9.13 -4.61
N PHE A 42 -39.50 -10.41 -4.72
CA PHE A 42 -38.96 -11.00 -5.95
C PHE A 42 -39.93 -11.92 -6.70
N ASN A 43 -41.17 -12.07 -6.22
CA ASN A 43 -42.26 -12.88 -6.81
C ASN A 43 -41.81 -14.24 -7.40
N SER A 44 -40.95 -14.97 -6.68
CA SER A 44 -40.34 -16.24 -7.12
C SER A 44 -40.51 -17.33 -6.07
N GLN A 45 -40.78 -18.57 -6.51
CA GLN A 45 -40.79 -19.77 -5.67
C GLN A 45 -39.54 -20.66 -5.86
N GLU A 46 -38.57 -20.25 -6.69
CA GLU A 46 -37.38 -21.06 -6.99
C GLU A 46 -36.08 -20.48 -6.39
N PRO A 47 -35.12 -21.33 -5.94
CA PRO A 47 -33.85 -20.90 -5.36
C PRO A 47 -32.84 -20.37 -6.41
N PHE A 48 -32.14 -19.28 -6.07
CA PHE A 48 -31.18 -18.60 -6.96
C PHE A 48 -29.83 -19.34 -7.15
N GLY A 49 -29.27 -19.32 -8.37
CA GLY A 49 -27.81 -19.21 -8.56
C GLY A 49 -26.96 -20.45 -8.92
N GLU A 50 -27.40 -21.41 -9.72
CA GLU A 50 -26.56 -22.51 -10.22
C GLU A 50 -25.54 -22.08 -11.29
N THR A 51 -26.01 -21.62 -12.44
CA THR A 51 -25.17 -21.38 -13.62
C THR A 51 -24.80 -19.91 -13.76
N ASN A 52 -23.86 -19.58 -14.68
CA ASN A 52 -23.69 -18.19 -15.08
C ASN A 52 -25.03 -17.62 -15.57
N ASP A 53 -25.78 -18.40 -16.35
CA ASP A 53 -27.07 -18.00 -16.90
C ASP A 53 -28.11 -17.64 -15.84
N GLN A 54 -28.17 -18.35 -14.70
CA GLN A 54 -29.09 -18.01 -13.61
C GLN A 54 -28.68 -16.73 -12.87
N VAL A 55 -27.38 -16.45 -12.76
CA VAL A 55 -26.88 -15.18 -12.21
C VAL A 55 -27.16 -14.03 -13.16
N ASP A 56 -26.92 -14.27 -14.45
CA ASP A 56 -27.16 -13.30 -15.50
C ASP A 56 -28.66 -12.99 -15.59
N LYS A 57 -29.53 -14.01 -15.45
CA LYS A 57 -30.98 -13.83 -15.32
C LYS A 57 -31.35 -13.03 -14.08
N PHE A 58 -30.83 -13.38 -12.90
CA PHE A 58 -31.08 -12.61 -11.67
C PHE A 58 -30.65 -11.14 -11.79
N ASN A 59 -29.48 -10.90 -12.39
CA ASN A 59 -28.97 -9.57 -12.65
C ASN A 59 -29.84 -8.81 -13.66
N ALA A 60 -30.42 -9.49 -14.66
CA ALA A 60 -31.35 -8.90 -15.61
C ALA A 60 -32.70 -8.56 -14.96
N ASP A 61 -33.26 -9.49 -14.18
CA ASP A 61 -34.55 -9.30 -13.47
C ASP A 61 -34.47 -8.19 -12.40
N PHE A 62 -33.27 -7.85 -11.92
CA PHE A 62 -33.04 -6.75 -10.98
C PHE A 62 -33.18 -5.36 -11.62
N LEU A 63 -33.08 -5.24 -12.94
CA LEU A 63 -33.05 -3.95 -13.61
C LEU A 63 -34.47 -3.42 -13.81
N ASP A 64 -34.70 -2.19 -13.35
CA ASP A 64 -35.98 -1.51 -13.52
C ASP A 64 -36.23 -1.14 -15.00
N THR A 65 -37.50 -0.99 -15.36
CA THR A 65 -38.00 -0.62 -16.69
C THR A 65 -37.52 0.73 -17.20
N GLU A 66 -37.01 1.62 -16.34
CA GLU A 66 -36.40 2.91 -16.73
C GLU A 66 -34.92 2.80 -17.17
N ALA A 67 -34.40 1.59 -17.39
CA ALA A 67 -33.02 1.36 -17.79
C ALA A 67 -32.64 2.01 -19.14
N CYS A 68 -31.48 2.66 -19.17
CA CYS A 68 -30.82 3.13 -20.38
C CYS A 68 -30.40 1.94 -21.25
N GLN A 69 -30.92 1.82 -22.47
CA GLN A 69 -30.49 0.79 -23.42
C GLN A 69 -29.29 1.26 -24.23
N SER A 70 -28.17 0.53 -24.13
CA SER A 70 -26.94 0.79 -24.89
C SER A 70 -26.56 -0.43 -25.73
N PRO A 71 -27.03 -0.53 -26.99
CA PRO A 71 -26.57 -1.57 -27.90
C PRO A 71 -25.11 -1.33 -28.32
N SER A 72 -24.41 -2.43 -28.62
CA SER A 72 -23.03 -2.40 -29.11
C SER A 72 -22.99 -1.92 -30.55
N MET A 73 -21.88 -1.27 -30.92
CA MET A 73 -21.61 -0.93 -32.31
C MET A 73 -20.66 -1.97 -32.87
N ASP A 74 -21.20 -2.89 -33.68
CA ASP A 74 -20.44 -3.99 -34.27
C ASP A 74 -20.17 -3.69 -35.74
N VAL A 75 -18.90 -3.78 -36.14
CA VAL A 75 -18.45 -3.59 -37.54
C VAL A 75 -17.67 -4.82 -37.97
N CYS A 76 -18.00 -5.38 -39.14
CA CYS A 76 -17.24 -6.47 -39.74
C CYS A 76 -16.23 -5.92 -40.74
N LEU A 77 -14.95 -6.10 -40.45
CA LEU A 77 -13.81 -5.76 -41.32
C LEU A 77 -13.35 -7.00 -42.09
N GLY A 78 -12.74 -6.79 -43.27
CA GLY A 78 -12.21 -7.87 -44.13
C GLY A 78 -12.71 -7.79 -45.57
N GLU A 79 -11.97 -8.43 -46.48
CA GLU A 79 -12.31 -8.49 -47.90
C GLU A 79 -13.43 -9.52 -48.17
N GLY A 80 -14.46 -9.10 -48.90
CA GLY A 80 -15.61 -9.96 -49.24
C GLY A 80 -16.91 -9.17 -49.45
N SER A 81 -17.97 -9.88 -49.85
CA SER A 81 -19.26 -9.27 -50.16
C SER A 81 -19.96 -8.70 -48.92
N ALA A 82 -20.81 -7.68 -49.10
CA ALA A 82 -21.62 -7.11 -48.02
C ALA A 82 -22.51 -8.16 -47.34
N GLN A 83 -23.05 -9.11 -48.11
CA GLN A 83 -23.84 -10.24 -47.60
C GLN A 83 -23.00 -11.17 -46.71
N ALA A 84 -21.74 -11.44 -47.07
CA ALA A 84 -20.85 -12.26 -46.25
C ALA A 84 -20.54 -11.58 -44.91
N ARG A 85 -20.26 -10.27 -44.93
CA ARG A 85 -20.05 -9.47 -43.71
C ARG A 85 -21.28 -9.47 -42.80
N GLN A 86 -22.48 -9.31 -43.39
CA GLN A 86 -23.74 -9.33 -42.64
C GLN A 86 -24.00 -10.69 -41.97
N ARG A 87 -23.73 -11.80 -42.66
CA ARG A 87 -23.83 -13.16 -42.08
C ARG A 87 -22.91 -13.37 -40.89
N GLU A 88 -21.71 -12.79 -40.91
CA GLU A 88 -20.78 -12.88 -39.77
C GLU A 88 -21.24 -12.01 -38.58
N LEU A 89 -21.84 -10.85 -38.83
CA LEU A 89 -22.47 -10.03 -37.78
C LEU A 89 -23.67 -10.74 -37.14
N GLU A 90 -24.54 -11.35 -37.94
CA GLU A 90 -25.70 -12.13 -37.46
C GLU A 90 -25.28 -13.30 -36.58
N ARG A 91 -24.20 -13.99 -36.94
CA ARG A 91 -23.68 -15.15 -36.18
C ARG A 91 -23.29 -14.81 -34.74
N VAL A 92 -22.78 -13.60 -34.50
CA VAL A 92 -22.26 -13.21 -33.18
C VAL A 92 -23.28 -12.53 -32.28
N GLN A 93 -24.51 -12.37 -32.75
CA GLN A 93 -25.59 -11.69 -32.03
C GLN A 93 -25.97 -12.37 -30.70
N GLY A 94 -25.82 -13.68 -30.59
CA GLY A 94 -26.12 -14.46 -29.37
C GLY A 94 -24.89 -14.92 -28.59
N TRP A 95 -23.70 -14.40 -28.90
CA TRP A 95 -22.48 -14.89 -28.28
C TRP A 95 -22.35 -14.46 -26.82
N PRO A 96 -21.87 -15.36 -25.93
CA PRO A 96 -21.55 -15.00 -24.56
C PRO A 96 -20.40 -13.98 -24.52
N ILE A 97 -20.37 -13.19 -23.45
CA ILE A 97 -19.38 -12.12 -23.24
C ILE A 97 -17.94 -12.65 -23.28
N SER A 98 -17.72 -13.88 -22.82
CA SER A 98 -16.42 -14.55 -22.87
C SER A 98 -15.87 -14.75 -24.28
N LYS A 99 -16.75 -14.87 -25.30
CA LYS A 99 -16.36 -14.99 -26.71
C LYS A 99 -16.22 -13.64 -27.43
N THR A 100 -16.58 -12.55 -26.76
CA THR A 100 -16.61 -11.19 -27.34
C THR A 100 -15.66 -10.25 -26.61
N GLN A 101 -14.56 -10.81 -26.09
CA GLN A 101 -13.46 -10.08 -25.44
C GLN A 101 -13.93 -9.23 -24.25
N GLY A 102 -14.93 -9.71 -23.51
CA GLY A 102 -15.46 -9.02 -22.34
C GLY A 102 -16.51 -7.95 -22.66
N LEU A 103 -16.87 -7.72 -23.93
CA LEU A 103 -17.81 -6.66 -24.29
C LEU A 103 -19.23 -7.19 -24.50
N PRO A 104 -20.21 -6.78 -23.67
CA PRO A 104 -21.60 -7.20 -23.86
C PRO A 104 -22.16 -6.70 -25.18
N ARG A 105 -23.20 -7.37 -25.68
CA ARG A 105 -23.95 -6.88 -26.84
C ARG A 105 -24.81 -5.69 -26.43
N ASN A 106 -25.66 -5.89 -25.43
CA ASN A 106 -26.48 -4.83 -24.87
C ASN A 106 -26.04 -4.58 -23.44
N LEU A 107 -25.87 -3.32 -23.09
CA LEU A 107 -25.72 -2.89 -21.71
C LEU A 107 -26.97 -2.10 -21.33
N GLU A 108 -27.64 -2.56 -20.27
CA GLU A 108 -28.72 -1.84 -19.62
C GLU A 108 -28.11 -1.02 -18.49
N GLY A 109 -28.28 0.31 -18.53
CA GLY A 109 -27.75 1.29 -17.59
C GLY A 109 -28.82 1.76 -16.62
N THR A 110 -28.84 1.22 -15.41
CA THR A 110 -29.78 1.60 -14.35
C THR A 110 -28.99 2.32 -13.26
N VAL A 111 -29.31 3.58 -13.03
CA VAL A 111 -28.66 4.36 -11.96
C VAL A 111 -28.96 3.69 -10.61
N SER A 112 -27.96 3.66 -9.74
CA SER A 112 -27.92 2.94 -8.46
C SER A 112 -27.78 1.42 -8.55
N ALA A 113 -27.72 0.84 -9.76
CA ALA A 113 -27.40 -0.58 -9.91
C ALA A 113 -25.87 -0.84 -9.83
N PRO A 114 -25.45 -1.99 -9.30
CA PRO A 114 -24.05 -2.38 -9.27
C PRO A 114 -23.58 -2.94 -10.62
N TYR A 115 -22.39 -2.51 -11.06
CA TYR A 115 -21.74 -2.96 -12.28
C TYR A 115 -20.30 -3.41 -12.02
N MET A 116 -19.89 -4.43 -12.76
CA MET A 116 -18.53 -4.97 -12.75
C MET A 116 -17.84 -4.65 -14.07
N VAL A 117 -16.61 -4.16 -13.98
CA VAL A 117 -15.71 -3.95 -15.12
C VAL A 117 -15.29 -5.31 -15.68
N THR A 118 -15.42 -5.51 -16.99
CA THR A 118 -15.17 -6.81 -17.63
C THR A 118 -13.82 -6.91 -18.34
N VAL A 119 -13.07 -5.80 -18.42
CA VAL A 119 -11.76 -5.74 -19.09
C VAL A 119 -10.79 -4.90 -18.29
N ASN A 120 -9.50 -5.21 -18.38
CA ASN A 120 -8.46 -4.33 -17.83
C ASN A 120 -8.45 -3.01 -18.63
N LEU A 121 -8.85 -1.93 -17.96
CA LEU A 121 -8.90 -0.58 -18.54
C LEU A 121 -7.66 0.22 -18.17
N ALA A 122 -7.24 0.16 -16.90
CA ALA A 122 -6.04 0.80 -16.40
C ALA A 122 -5.60 0.08 -15.12
N THR A 123 -4.83 -1.00 -15.26
CA THR A 123 -4.31 -1.78 -14.14
C THR A 123 -3.54 -0.96 -13.10
N PRO A 124 -2.67 0.01 -13.48
CA PRO A 124 -1.98 0.86 -12.52
C PRO A 124 -2.89 1.84 -11.75
N ASP A 125 -4.15 1.97 -12.18
CA ASP A 125 -5.18 2.84 -11.60
C ASP A 125 -6.32 2.01 -10.99
N GLY A 126 -6.08 0.72 -10.67
CA GLY A 126 -7.06 -0.18 -10.06
C GLY A 126 -8.27 -0.58 -10.94
N LEU A 127 -8.40 -0.03 -12.15
CA LEU A 127 -9.48 -0.33 -13.10
C LEU A 127 -9.21 -1.62 -13.86
N THR A 128 -9.38 -2.73 -13.17
CA THR A 128 -9.14 -4.09 -13.64
C THR A 128 -10.43 -4.85 -13.90
N ASN A 129 -10.34 -5.95 -14.62
CA ASN A 129 -11.44 -6.89 -14.77
C ASN A 129 -11.82 -7.46 -13.39
N GLY A 130 -13.10 -7.33 -13.01
CA GLY A 130 -13.62 -7.72 -11.71
C GLY A 130 -13.89 -6.55 -10.76
N SER A 131 -13.38 -5.35 -11.03
CA SER A 131 -13.66 -4.17 -10.21
C SER A 131 -15.17 -3.86 -10.25
N CYS A 132 -15.80 -3.87 -9.08
CA CYS A 132 -17.24 -3.64 -8.93
C CYS A 132 -17.51 -2.25 -8.34
N GLY A 133 -18.50 -1.55 -8.88
CA GLY A 133 -18.93 -0.25 -8.39
C GLY A 133 -20.40 0.01 -8.71
N THR A 134 -20.93 1.14 -8.24
CA THR A 134 -22.33 1.52 -8.44
C THR A 134 -22.42 2.58 -9.52
N LEU A 135 -23.31 2.41 -10.50
CA LEU A 135 -23.58 3.45 -11.50
C LEU A 135 -24.29 4.62 -10.84
N ARG A 136 -23.68 5.80 -10.82
CA ARG A 136 -24.25 7.00 -10.19
C ARG A 136 -24.78 8.02 -11.18
N ASN A 137 -24.20 8.09 -12.37
CA ASN A 137 -24.65 9.05 -13.38
C ASN A 137 -24.35 8.55 -14.81
N ILE A 138 -25.15 9.01 -15.77
CA ILE A 138 -25.02 8.73 -17.20
C ILE A 138 -24.88 10.06 -17.94
N GLN A 139 -23.76 10.25 -18.64
CA GLN A 139 -23.62 11.34 -19.60
C GLN A 139 -24.24 10.95 -20.93
N TRP A 140 -25.08 11.85 -21.44
CA TRP A 140 -25.81 11.64 -22.68
C TRP A 140 -25.25 12.53 -23.79
N GLY A 141 -25.11 11.93 -24.98
CA GLY A 141 -24.87 12.65 -26.23
C GLY A 141 -26.06 12.50 -27.16
N ARG A 142 -25.92 13.08 -28.36
CA ARG A 142 -26.86 12.88 -29.47
C ARG A 142 -26.10 12.42 -30.70
N THR A 143 -26.69 11.50 -31.45
CA THR A 143 -26.22 11.11 -32.79
C THR A 143 -26.57 12.18 -33.82
N GLY A 144 -26.06 12.07 -35.05
CA GLY A 144 -26.33 13.04 -36.12
C GLY A 144 -27.81 13.13 -36.52
N ASP A 145 -28.56 12.05 -36.31
CA ASP A 145 -30.01 11.93 -36.46
C ASP A 145 -30.79 12.37 -35.20
N GLY A 146 -30.10 12.89 -34.17
CA GLY A 146 -30.71 13.47 -32.97
C GLY A 146 -31.09 12.46 -31.87
N GLN A 147 -30.85 11.16 -32.09
CA GLN A 147 -31.12 10.11 -31.10
C GLN A 147 -30.21 10.29 -29.87
N ARG A 148 -30.81 10.25 -28.67
CA ARG A 148 -30.07 10.34 -27.41
C ARG A 148 -29.35 9.03 -27.14
N ILE A 149 -28.03 9.09 -26.92
CA ILE A 149 -27.21 7.90 -26.64
C ILE A 149 -26.31 8.10 -25.42
N PRO A 150 -26.06 7.05 -24.61
CA PRO A 150 -25.10 7.14 -23.52
C PRO A 150 -23.68 7.18 -24.09
N ILE A 151 -22.91 8.19 -23.69
CA ILE A 151 -21.53 8.40 -24.11
C ILE A 151 -20.51 8.14 -23.00
N ARG A 152 -20.92 8.28 -21.74
CA ARG A 152 -20.07 8.04 -20.56
C ARG A 152 -20.91 7.59 -19.36
N LEU A 153 -20.38 6.65 -18.58
CA LEU A 153 -21.00 6.13 -17.37
C LEU A 153 -20.11 6.47 -16.17
N TYR A 154 -20.67 7.03 -15.12
CA TYR A 154 -19.94 7.43 -13.92
C TYR A 154 -20.18 6.40 -12.82
N ILE A 155 -19.12 5.68 -12.45
CA ILE A 155 -19.16 4.58 -11.49
C ILE A 155 -18.49 5.00 -10.19
N GLU A 156 -19.17 4.80 -9.07
CA GLU A 156 -18.60 4.91 -7.73
C GLU A 156 -18.06 3.55 -7.30
N PHE A 157 -16.75 3.43 -7.11
CA PHE A 157 -16.11 2.21 -6.61
C PHE A 157 -16.01 2.25 -5.08
N ALA A 158 -16.12 1.09 -4.43
CA ALA A 158 -16.11 1.01 -2.96
C ALA A 158 -14.76 1.38 -2.32
N ASP A 159 -13.67 1.31 -3.09
CA ASP A 159 -12.33 1.77 -2.70
C ASP A 159 -11.97 3.02 -3.52
N GLU A 160 -12.50 4.16 -3.05
CA GLU A 160 -12.33 5.48 -3.68
C GLU A 160 -10.86 5.93 -3.72
N SER A 161 -10.01 5.39 -2.84
CA SER A 161 -8.59 5.77 -2.73
C SER A 161 -7.69 5.17 -3.82
N VAL A 162 -8.12 4.11 -4.49
CA VAL A 162 -7.22 3.31 -5.36
C VAL A 162 -7.74 3.17 -6.80
N VAL A 163 -9.08 3.14 -7.01
CA VAL A 163 -9.65 2.78 -8.31
C VAL A 163 -10.09 4.00 -9.12
N GLY A 164 -9.35 4.30 -10.19
CA GLY A 164 -9.71 5.30 -11.20
C GLY A 164 -9.22 6.72 -10.93
N PHE A 165 -8.40 6.93 -9.90
CA PHE A 165 -7.91 8.23 -9.46
C PHE A 165 -7.21 9.03 -10.57
N ARG A 166 -6.35 8.38 -11.34
CA ARG A 166 -5.63 9.04 -12.45
C ARG A 166 -6.58 9.32 -13.62
N ARG A 167 -7.55 8.46 -13.86
CA ARG A 167 -8.58 8.64 -14.89
C ARG A 167 -9.57 9.76 -14.56
N ILE A 168 -9.92 9.93 -13.29
CA ILE A 168 -10.63 11.11 -12.79
C ILE A 168 -9.79 12.35 -13.13
N SER A 169 -8.54 12.38 -12.68
CA SER A 169 -7.63 13.52 -12.85
C SER A 169 -7.39 13.94 -14.31
N SER A 170 -7.33 12.99 -15.26
CA SER A 170 -7.07 13.30 -16.68
C SER A 170 -8.27 13.95 -17.38
N ILE A 171 -9.50 13.57 -17.04
CA ILE A 171 -10.71 14.23 -17.55
C ILE A 171 -10.83 15.65 -16.97
N PHE A 172 -10.54 15.83 -15.68
CA PHE A 172 -10.53 17.15 -15.05
C PHE A 172 -9.43 18.07 -15.63
N ARG A 173 -8.22 17.55 -15.90
CA ARG A 173 -7.13 18.34 -16.54
C ARG A 173 -7.44 18.73 -17.99
N GLY A 174 -8.16 17.89 -18.75
CA GLY A 174 -8.62 18.23 -20.10
C GLY A 174 -9.53 19.46 -20.12
N ILE A 175 -10.36 19.63 -19.09
CA ILE A 175 -11.27 20.78 -18.92
C ILE A 175 -10.51 22.02 -18.42
N SER A 176 -9.49 21.83 -17.57
CA SER A 176 -8.69 22.92 -17.00
C SER A 176 -7.72 23.60 -17.97
N SER A 177 -7.52 23.06 -19.19
CA SER A 177 -6.70 23.68 -20.24
C SER A 177 -7.24 25.02 -20.76
N ARG A 178 -8.45 25.44 -20.32
CA ARG A 178 -9.04 26.76 -20.60
C ARG A 178 -8.91 27.78 -19.46
N PHE A 179 -8.15 27.50 -18.38
CA PHE A 179 -7.89 28.47 -17.29
C PHE A 179 -6.42 28.49 -16.82
N PRO A 180 -5.91 29.61 -16.28
CA PRO A 180 -4.50 29.80 -15.94
C PRO A 180 -3.99 28.91 -14.79
N ARG A 181 -2.71 28.52 -14.87
CA ARG A 181 -1.96 27.55 -14.04
C ARG A 181 -1.66 27.99 -12.59
N ALA A 182 -2.62 28.55 -11.84
CA ALA A 182 -2.33 29.05 -10.48
C ALA A 182 -2.72 28.11 -9.33
N CYS A 183 -3.39 26.98 -9.56
CA CYS A 183 -3.89 26.13 -8.47
C CYS A 183 -3.67 24.64 -8.78
N THR A 184 -2.45 24.13 -8.63
CA THR A 184 -2.15 22.68 -8.69
C THR A 184 -1.20 22.20 -7.59
N GLN A 185 -1.04 22.97 -6.52
CA GLN A 185 -0.41 22.51 -5.28
C GLN A 185 -1.52 22.46 -4.22
N ASP A 186 -1.54 21.39 -3.43
CA ASP A 186 -2.53 21.02 -2.41
C ASP A 186 -3.69 20.13 -2.90
N PHE A 187 -3.38 18.84 -3.08
CA PHE A 187 -4.34 17.75 -3.30
C PHE A 187 -4.56 16.87 -2.05
N THR A 188 -4.02 17.25 -0.89
CA THR A 188 -4.01 16.46 0.35
C THR A 188 -5.03 16.89 1.40
N SER A 189 -5.90 17.86 1.13
CA SER A 189 -6.91 18.32 2.09
C SER A 189 -8.30 18.42 1.45
N GLY A 190 -9.10 17.34 1.58
CA GLY A 190 -10.55 17.39 1.74
C GLY A 190 -11.43 18.20 0.77
N CYS A 191 -10.96 18.63 -0.41
CA CYS A 191 -11.74 19.46 -1.31
C CYS A 191 -12.70 18.62 -2.17
N PRO A 192 -14.03 18.86 -2.14
CA PRO A 192 -14.95 18.21 -3.05
C PRO A 192 -14.71 18.76 -4.46
N LEU A 193 -14.15 17.92 -5.33
CA LEU A 193 -14.03 18.18 -6.76
C LEU A 193 -15.44 18.24 -7.37
N VAL A 194 -16.10 19.39 -7.33
CA VAL A 194 -17.35 19.59 -8.07
C VAL A 194 -17.00 20.01 -9.50
N ALA A 195 -17.19 19.11 -10.46
CA ALA A 195 -17.08 19.47 -11.88
C ALA A 195 -18.18 20.49 -12.26
N ARG A 196 -17.90 21.35 -13.26
CA ARG A 196 -18.82 22.35 -13.81
C ARG A 196 -20.19 21.79 -14.29
N ASP A 197 -20.33 20.47 -14.40
CA ASP A 197 -21.56 19.77 -14.80
C ASP A 197 -22.30 19.10 -13.62
N GLY A 198 -21.94 19.41 -12.37
CA GLY A 198 -22.60 18.84 -11.18
C GLY A 198 -22.26 17.37 -10.90
N VAL A 199 -21.17 16.85 -11.49
CA VAL A 199 -20.69 15.48 -11.27
C VAL A 199 -19.64 15.47 -10.16
N ASP A 200 -19.87 14.66 -9.14
CA ASP A 200 -18.95 14.43 -8.03
C ASP A 200 -17.62 13.86 -8.56
N GLY A 201 -16.51 14.53 -8.24
CA GLY A 201 -15.16 14.14 -8.65
C GLY A 201 -14.63 12.88 -7.97
N ARG A 202 -15.43 12.19 -7.16
CA ARG A 202 -15.19 10.81 -6.70
C ARG A 202 -15.65 9.75 -7.70
N LEU A 203 -16.42 10.13 -8.73
CA LEU A 203 -16.99 9.19 -9.68
C LEU A 203 -16.03 8.91 -10.85
N THR A 204 -15.75 7.63 -11.08
CA THR A 204 -14.85 7.21 -12.15
C THR A 204 -15.57 7.11 -13.50
N PRO A 205 -15.10 7.83 -14.54
CA PRO A 205 -15.72 7.83 -15.86
C PRO A 205 -15.32 6.60 -16.70
N ILE A 206 -16.32 5.82 -17.11
CA ILE A 206 -16.20 4.68 -18.01
C ILE A 206 -16.77 5.03 -19.38
N GLU A 207 -15.99 4.78 -20.43
CA GLU A 207 -16.34 5.05 -21.83
C GLU A 207 -16.38 3.75 -22.64
N ARG A 208 -16.97 3.82 -23.83
CA ARG A 208 -16.97 2.67 -24.75
C ARG A 208 -15.56 2.36 -25.21
N VAL A 209 -15.18 1.09 -25.18
CA VAL A 209 -13.92 0.57 -25.73
C VAL A 209 -14.19 -0.30 -26.94
N SER A 210 -13.22 -0.37 -27.85
CA SER A 210 -13.28 -1.24 -29.02
C SER A 210 -12.43 -2.49 -28.79
N ARG A 211 -13.00 -3.67 -29.02
CA ARG A 211 -12.29 -4.95 -29.05
C ARG A 211 -12.61 -5.69 -30.33
N SER A 212 -11.69 -6.52 -30.77
CA SER A 212 -11.85 -7.29 -32.00
C SER A 212 -11.73 -8.78 -31.77
N PHE A 213 -12.56 -9.56 -32.44
CA PHE A 213 -12.57 -11.02 -32.38
C PHE A 213 -12.99 -11.60 -33.73
N VAL A 214 -12.77 -12.91 -33.89
CA VAL A 214 -13.12 -13.63 -35.11
C VAL A 214 -14.26 -14.60 -34.83
N ALA A 215 -15.20 -14.69 -35.77
CA ALA A 215 -16.34 -15.59 -35.69
C ALA A 215 -15.94 -17.07 -35.84
N ARG A 216 -14.87 -17.33 -36.61
CA ARG A 216 -14.28 -18.65 -36.84
C ARG A 216 -12.77 -18.55 -36.87
N LEU A 217 -12.10 -19.59 -36.39
CA LEU A 217 -10.64 -19.71 -36.50
C LEU A 217 -10.26 -19.73 -37.99
N GLY A 218 -9.32 -18.87 -38.41
CA GLY A 218 -8.90 -18.74 -39.81
C GLY A 218 -9.84 -17.89 -40.70
N SER A 219 -10.86 -17.24 -40.14
CA SER A 219 -11.71 -16.30 -40.89
C SER A 219 -10.93 -15.07 -41.35
N LEU A 220 -11.11 -14.67 -42.61
CA LEU A 220 -10.62 -13.39 -43.16
C LEU A 220 -11.44 -12.19 -42.65
N PHE A 221 -12.62 -12.44 -42.08
CA PHE A 221 -13.47 -11.43 -41.46
C PHE A 221 -13.16 -11.26 -39.97
N LYS A 222 -12.98 -10.01 -39.57
CA LYS A 222 -12.70 -9.58 -38.19
C LYS A 222 -13.82 -8.68 -37.70
N ILE A 223 -14.46 -9.04 -36.60
CA ILE A 223 -15.53 -8.25 -36.01
C ILE A 223 -14.93 -7.33 -34.96
N VAL A 224 -15.25 -6.04 -35.04
CA VAL A 224 -14.88 -5.02 -34.06
C VAL A 224 -16.16 -4.59 -33.35
N ARG A 225 -16.22 -4.84 -32.04
CA ARG A 225 -17.30 -4.40 -31.16
C ARG A 225 -16.86 -3.20 -30.35
N LYS A 226 -17.66 -2.13 -30.35
CA LYS A 226 -17.48 -0.94 -29.51
C LYS A 226 -18.62 -0.82 -28.48
N GLN A 227 -18.29 -0.98 -27.20
CA GLN A 227 -19.26 -0.99 -26.10
C GLN A 227 -18.60 -0.61 -24.76
N PHE A 228 -19.39 -0.18 -23.78
CA PHE A 228 -18.94 -0.04 -22.39
C PHE A 228 -18.57 -1.42 -21.81
N PRO A 229 -17.39 -1.59 -21.20
CA PRO A 229 -16.93 -2.87 -20.67
C PRO A 229 -17.47 -3.09 -19.24
N LEU A 230 -18.79 -3.10 -19.11
CA LEU A 230 -19.50 -3.26 -17.84
C LEU A 230 -20.56 -4.34 -17.97
N VAL A 231 -20.84 -5.05 -16.88
CA VAL A 231 -22.01 -5.92 -16.72
C VAL A 231 -22.65 -5.66 -15.37
N VAL A 232 -23.96 -5.81 -15.28
CA VAL A 232 -24.68 -5.73 -14.00
C VAL A 232 -24.18 -6.85 -13.09
N CYS A 233 -23.90 -6.53 -11.83
CA CYS A 233 -23.27 -7.45 -10.88
C CYS A 233 -23.94 -7.41 -9.50
N LYS A 234 -25.29 -7.45 -9.48
CA LYS A 234 -26.07 -7.58 -8.23
C LYS A 234 -25.97 -8.98 -7.63
N ALA A 235 -25.49 -9.97 -8.37
CA ALA A 235 -24.99 -11.22 -7.86
C ALA A 235 -23.76 -11.64 -8.67
N LEU A 236 -22.85 -12.36 -8.00
CA LEU A 236 -21.65 -12.92 -8.61
C LEU A 236 -21.57 -14.41 -8.29
N THR A 237 -20.88 -15.15 -9.16
CA THR A 237 -20.43 -16.50 -8.81
C THR A 237 -19.25 -16.41 -7.85
N VAL A 238 -19.09 -17.40 -6.97
CA VAL A 238 -17.97 -17.48 -6.02
C VAL A 238 -16.60 -17.34 -6.71
N TRP A 239 -16.46 -17.89 -7.91
CA TRP A 239 -15.23 -17.80 -8.69
C TRP A 239 -15.00 -16.41 -9.28
N LYS A 240 -16.06 -15.67 -9.63
CA LYS A 240 -15.96 -14.30 -10.15
C LYS A 240 -15.70 -13.27 -9.05
N CYS A 241 -16.06 -13.56 -7.79
CA CYS A 241 -15.73 -12.67 -6.67
C CYS A 241 -14.34 -12.94 -6.07
N GLN A 242 -13.58 -13.92 -6.57
CA GLN A 242 -12.22 -14.18 -6.09
C GLN A 242 -11.34 -12.93 -6.26
N GLY A 243 -10.70 -12.49 -5.17
CA GLY A 243 -9.86 -11.28 -5.14
C GLY A 243 -10.62 -10.00 -4.79
N SER A 244 -11.96 -10.02 -4.72
CA SER A 244 -12.75 -8.89 -4.20
C SER A 244 -12.82 -8.90 -2.68
N THR A 245 -12.98 -7.72 -2.09
CA THR A 245 -13.21 -7.52 -0.66
C THR A 245 -14.47 -6.68 -0.50
N MET A 246 -15.39 -7.14 0.36
CA MET A 246 -16.73 -6.56 0.52
C MET A 246 -17.03 -6.34 2.00
N ARG A 247 -17.75 -5.25 2.30
CA ARG A 247 -18.17 -4.97 3.68
C ARG A 247 -19.14 -6.02 4.21
N ALA A 248 -20.04 -6.50 3.35
CA ALA A 248 -20.97 -7.56 3.65
C ALA A 248 -21.19 -8.46 2.43
N VAL A 249 -21.36 -9.75 2.67
CA VAL A 249 -21.69 -10.75 1.66
C VAL A 249 -22.75 -11.69 2.21
N VAL A 250 -23.68 -12.06 1.35
CA VAL A 250 -24.52 -13.22 1.62
C VAL A 250 -23.91 -14.39 0.85
N VAL A 251 -23.80 -15.56 1.49
CA VAL A 251 -23.36 -16.81 0.86
C VAL A 251 -24.54 -17.75 0.91
N VAL A 252 -25.18 -17.95 -0.24
CA VAL A 252 -26.28 -18.92 -0.34
C VAL A 252 -25.70 -20.32 -0.31
N MET A 253 -26.25 -21.15 0.56
CA MET A 253 -25.96 -22.57 0.71
C MET A 253 -27.26 -23.34 0.53
N ARG A 254 -27.18 -24.46 -0.19
CA ARG A 254 -28.35 -25.27 -0.48
C ARG A 254 -28.59 -26.26 0.63
N GLU A 255 -29.85 -26.49 0.95
CA GLU A 255 -30.23 -27.49 1.95
C GLU A 255 -29.85 -28.91 1.52
N GLU A 256 -29.87 -29.21 0.22
CA GLU A 256 -29.66 -30.57 -0.28
C GLU A 256 -28.19 -30.92 -0.50
N ARG A 257 -27.30 -29.92 -0.71
CA ARG A 257 -25.93 -30.15 -1.19
C ARG A 257 -24.92 -29.37 -0.37
N ARG A 258 -23.94 -30.08 0.18
CA ARG A 258 -22.79 -29.49 0.89
C ARG A 258 -21.90 -28.73 -0.10
N MET A 259 -21.56 -27.48 0.23
CA MET A 259 -20.57 -26.71 -0.54
C MET A 259 -19.16 -27.28 -0.30
N GLU A 260 -18.37 -27.39 -1.36
CA GLU A 260 -16.96 -27.78 -1.26
C GLU A 260 -16.14 -26.73 -0.49
N ARG A 261 -15.04 -27.16 0.17
CA ARG A 261 -14.21 -26.29 1.02
C ARG A 261 -13.71 -25.03 0.29
N ARG A 262 -13.22 -25.19 -0.95
CA ARG A 262 -12.61 -24.09 -1.72
C ARG A 262 -13.64 -22.99 -2.03
N PRO A 263 -14.80 -23.28 -2.67
CA PRO A 263 -15.85 -22.28 -2.85
C PRO A 263 -16.37 -21.68 -1.54
N PHE A 264 -16.52 -22.50 -0.49
CA PHE A 264 -16.96 -22.01 0.82
C PHE A 264 -15.99 -20.98 1.39
N TYR A 265 -14.69 -21.29 1.37
CA TYR A 265 -13.64 -20.37 1.80
C TYR A 265 -13.63 -19.10 0.96
N VAL A 266 -13.66 -19.21 -0.37
CA VAL A 266 -13.63 -18.04 -1.26
C VAL A 266 -14.83 -17.14 -0.99
N GLY A 267 -16.06 -17.69 -0.94
CA GLY A 267 -17.27 -16.91 -0.71
C GLY A 267 -17.33 -16.23 0.65
N THR A 268 -16.95 -16.95 1.72
CA THR A 268 -16.99 -16.41 3.10
C THR A 268 -15.86 -15.42 3.38
N SER A 269 -14.66 -15.63 2.81
CA SER A 269 -13.49 -14.75 2.97
C SER A 269 -13.60 -13.41 2.24
N ARG A 270 -14.66 -13.19 1.44
CA ARG A 270 -14.86 -11.88 0.80
C ARG A 270 -15.36 -10.83 1.80
N ALA A 271 -15.97 -11.24 2.91
CA ALA A 271 -16.42 -10.31 3.95
C ALA A 271 -15.23 -9.80 4.77
N THR A 272 -15.14 -8.48 4.94
CA THR A 272 -14.14 -7.84 5.83
C THR A 272 -14.33 -8.13 7.32
N SER A 273 -15.50 -8.63 7.71
CA SER A 273 -15.82 -8.91 9.10
C SER A 273 -16.86 -10.03 9.20
N LEU A 274 -16.91 -10.71 10.34
CA LEU A 274 -17.93 -11.72 10.62
C LEU A 274 -19.33 -11.11 10.63
N GLN A 275 -19.49 -9.87 11.08
CA GLN A 275 -20.78 -9.16 11.08
C GLN A 275 -21.29 -8.90 9.66
N GLY A 276 -20.39 -8.80 8.69
CA GLY A 276 -20.73 -8.68 7.28
C GLY A 276 -21.02 -10.02 6.59
N LEU A 277 -20.81 -11.16 7.25
CA LEU A 277 -21.00 -12.47 6.64
C LEU A 277 -22.37 -13.04 6.98
N PHE A 278 -23.19 -13.24 5.97
CA PHE A 278 -24.50 -13.88 6.08
C PHE A 278 -24.49 -15.19 5.32
N ILE A 279 -25.17 -16.20 5.84
CA ILE A 279 -25.36 -17.49 5.18
C ILE A 279 -26.86 -17.68 5.01
N GLU A 280 -27.29 -17.84 3.75
CA GLU A 280 -28.67 -18.11 3.40
C GLU A 280 -28.84 -19.60 3.13
N GLY A 281 -29.91 -20.20 3.66
CA GLY A 281 -30.15 -21.65 3.64
C GLY A 281 -29.53 -22.39 4.84
N THR A 282 -29.47 -23.73 4.76
CA THR A 282 -28.97 -24.55 5.87
C THR A 282 -27.44 -24.64 5.83
N TYR A 283 -26.77 -24.07 6.84
CA TYR A 283 -25.33 -24.23 7.02
C TYR A 283 -24.95 -25.71 7.18
N ARG A 284 -24.14 -26.21 6.25
CA ARG A 284 -23.51 -27.53 6.34
C ARG A 284 -22.01 -27.35 6.26
N ARG A 285 -21.33 -27.57 7.38
CA ARG A 285 -19.86 -27.51 7.47
C ARG A 285 -19.22 -28.31 6.32
N PRO A 286 -18.29 -27.71 5.56
CA PRO A 286 -17.51 -28.45 4.56
C PRO A 286 -16.81 -29.66 5.17
N ALA A 287 -16.56 -30.71 4.37
CA ALA A 287 -15.81 -31.86 4.85
C ALA A 287 -14.42 -31.45 5.35
N ALA A 288 -13.96 -32.03 6.45
CA ALA A 288 -12.60 -31.80 6.94
C ALA A 288 -11.56 -32.16 5.86
N PRO A 289 -10.38 -31.51 5.86
CA PRO A 289 -9.24 -31.98 5.07
C PRO A 289 -8.94 -33.46 5.36
N GLY A 290 -8.62 -34.20 4.30
CA GLY A 290 -8.10 -35.57 4.45
C GLY A 290 -6.61 -35.55 4.85
N PRO A 291 -6.03 -36.71 5.18
CA PRO A 291 -4.61 -36.79 5.57
C PRO A 291 -3.64 -36.33 4.45
N ASN A 292 -4.04 -36.47 3.18
CA ASN A 292 -3.23 -36.05 2.02
C ASN A 292 -3.79 -34.79 1.34
N ASP A 293 -4.42 -33.89 2.11
CA ASP A 293 -4.91 -32.63 1.57
C ASP A 293 -3.77 -31.72 1.14
N SER A 294 -3.78 -31.26 -0.12
CA SER A 294 -2.71 -30.41 -0.66
C SER A 294 -2.46 -29.14 0.16
N VAL A 295 -3.50 -28.57 0.79
CA VAL A 295 -3.35 -27.37 1.63
C VAL A 295 -2.66 -27.71 2.94
N LEU A 296 -3.01 -28.84 3.57
CA LEU A 296 -2.37 -29.26 4.82
C LEU A 296 -0.91 -29.65 4.60
N VAL A 297 -0.61 -30.36 3.51
CA VAL A 297 0.76 -30.71 3.14
C VAL A 297 1.61 -29.45 2.95
N GLU A 298 1.07 -28.43 2.28
CA GLU A 298 1.80 -27.18 2.07
C GLU A 298 1.96 -26.36 3.37
N VAL A 299 0.94 -26.31 4.23
CA VAL A 299 1.04 -25.68 5.56
C VAL A 299 2.11 -26.38 6.39
N GLN A 300 2.11 -27.71 6.46
CA GLN A 300 3.13 -28.48 7.17
C GLN A 300 4.53 -28.24 6.60
N ARG A 301 4.67 -28.13 5.28
CA ARG A 301 5.94 -27.80 4.63
C ARG A 301 6.43 -26.40 5.05
N LEU A 302 5.54 -25.41 5.06
CA LEU A 302 5.86 -24.03 5.47
C LEU A 302 6.19 -23.91 6.96
N GLU A 303 5.65 -24.80 7.81
CA GLU A 303 5.94 -24.87 9.24
C GLU A 303 7.27 -25.57 9.57
N LEU A 304 7.96 -26.16 8.59
CA LEU A 304 9.29 -26.74 8.80
C LEU A 304 10.32 -25.65 9.16
N PRO A 305 11.21 -25.88 10.14
CA PRO A 305 12.22 -24.90 10.55
C PRO A 305 13.10 -24.38 9.40
N GLU A 306 13.43 -25.24 8.44
CA GLU A 306 14.20 -24.87 7.24
C GLU A 306 13.46 -23.95 6.26
N ASN A 307 12.13 -23.90 6.34
CA ASN A 307 11.27 -22.99 5.56
C ASN A 307 10.75 -21.83 6.40
N ALA A 308 11.11 -21.77 7.69
CA ALA A 308 10.76 -20.66 8.56
C ALA A 308 11.41 -19.41 8.01
N VAL A 309 10.57 -18.43 7.64
CA VAL A 309 11.07 -17.11 7.27
C VAL A 309 11.44 -16.40 8.56
N GLU A 310 12.74 -16.17 8.76
CA GLU A 310 13.20 -15.31 9.83
C GLU A 310 12.74 -13.88 9.52
N PHE A 311 12.04 -13.28 10.46
CA PHE A 311 11.58 -11.91 10.32
C PHE A 311 12.81 -11.00 10.38
N SER A 312 13.33 -10.59 9.22
CA SER A 312 14.61 -9.87 9.10
C SER A 312 14.57 -8.44 9.63
N ILE A 313 13.38 -7.91 9.95
CA ILE A 313 13.23 -6.56 10.49
C ILE A 313 13.44 -6.64 12.00
N GLN A 314 14.64 -6.27 12.42
CA GLN A 314 14.98 -6.11 13.83
C GLN A 314 14.33 -4.81 14.34
N PHE A 315 13.38 -4.95 15.25
CA PHE A 315 12.73 -3.82 15.91
C PHE A 315 13.44 -3.55 17.24
N PRO A 316 13.75 -2.29 17.59
CA PRO A 316 14.30 -1.93 18.90
C PRO A 316 13.53 -2.55 20.07
N GLU A 317 12.21 -2.67 19.94
CA GLU A 317 11.29 -3.28 20.90
C GLU A 317 11.62 -4.72 21.28
N LEU A 318 12.25 -5.48 20.39
CA LEU A 318 12.66 -6.86 20.65
C LEU A 318 13.93 -6.93 21.53
N HIS A 319 14.63 -5.80 21.69
CA HIS A 319 15.92 -5.69 22.39
C HIS A 319 15.88 -4.76 23.60
N THR A 320 14.71 -4.17 23.90
CA THR A 320 14.50 -3.20 25.00
C THR A 320 14.28 -3.80 26.38
N ASP A 321 14.49 -5.11 26.58
CA ASP A 321 14.44 -5.68 27.94
C ASP A 321 15.57 -5.08 28.81
N GLY A 322 15.19 -4.33 29.86
CA GLY A 322 16.09 -3.76 30.87
C GLY A 322 16.43 -2.27 30.72
N GLU A 323 16.91 -1.66 31.80
CA GLU A 323 17.33 -0.25 31.90
C GLU A 323 18.57 0.05 31.04
N GLY A 324 18.55 1.14 30.26
CA GLY A 324 19.69 1.61 29.46
C GLY A 324 19.29 2.73 28.49
N LEU A 325 20.28 3.46 27.98
CA LEU A 325 20.06 4.51 26.99
C LEU A 325 20.10 3.94 25.57
N VAL A 326 19.11 4.32 24.78
CA VAL A 326 18.89 3.89 23.42
C VAL A 326 19.15 5.06 22.47
N ALA A 327 19.99 4.84 21.48
CA ALA A 327 20.31 5.85 20.47
C ALA A 327 20.21 5.29 19.05
N LEU A 328 19.78 6.14 18.13
CA LEU A 328 19.64 5.84 16.71
C LEU A 328 20.47 6.81 15.89
N PHE A 329 21.25 6.25 14.96
CA PHE A 329 21.88 6.98 13.88
C PHE A 329 21.20 6.64 12.54
N HIS A 330 20.94 7.65 11.70
CA HIS A 330 20.49 7.41 10.35
C HIS A 330 20.88 8.54 9.38
N LYS A 331 21.53 8.18 8.28
CA LYS A 331 21.67 9.06 7.11
C LYS A 331 20.33 9.13 6.36
N ILE A 332 19.53 10.13 6.70
CA ILE A 332 18.14 10.24 6.26
C ILE A 332 17.98 10.89 4.88
N VAL A 333 19.04 11.53 4.35
CA VAL A 333 19.10 12.22 3.04
C VAL A 333 18.18 13.45 2.91
N SER A 334 17.01 13.49 3.56
CA SER A 334 16.14 14.66 3.65
C SER A 334 15.13 14.52 4.80
N LEU A 335 15.36 15.20 5.93
CA LEU A 335 14.47 15.12 7.09
C LEU A 335 13.08 15.69 6.77
N CYS A 336 12.99 16.88 6.17
CA CYS A 336 11.69 17.51 5.88
C CYS A 336 10.80 16.67 4.96
N LYS A 337 11.39 15.96 3.98
CA LYS A 337 10.66 15.05 3.09
C LYS A 337 10.11 13.83 3.83
N HIS A 338 10.87 13.34 4.82
CA HIS A 338 10.59 12.09 5.53
C HIS A 338 10.02 12.31 6.94
N HIS A 339 9.77 13.56 7.34
CA HIS A 339 9.35 13.95 8.69
C HIS A 339 8.12 13.17 9.18
N SER A 340 7.07 13.06 8.36
CA SER A 340 5.87 12.28 8.73
C SER A 340 6.13 10.79 8.95
N HIS A 341 7.14 10.21 8.30
CA HIS A 341 7.53 8.82 8.51
C HIS A 341 8.32 8.68 9.81
N VAL A 342 9.26 9.61 10.08
CA VAL A 342 10.01 9.67 11.35
C VAL A 342 9.05 9.74 12.55
N LEU A 343 7.98 10.54 12.45
CA LEU A 343 6.98 10.68 13.51
C LEU A 343 6.15 9.41 13.77
N GLN A 344 6.07 8.49 12.81
CA GLN A 344 5.26 7.27 12.90
C GLN A 344 6.11 6.01 13.11
N ASP A 345 7.41 6.11 12.91
CA ASP A 345 8.35 5.01 13.04
C ASP A 345 8.80 4.88 14.50
N LEU A 346 8.54 3.71 15.06
CA LEU A 346 8.86 3.41 16.45
C LEU A 346 10.37 3.34 16.70
N SER A 347 11.16 3.10 15.66
CA SER A 347 12.62 3.10 15.77
C SER A 347 13.15 4.46 16.19
N TYR A 348 12.51 5.53 15.73
CA TYR A 348 12.86 6.90 16.09
C TYR A 348 12.19 7.32 17.39
N THR A 349 10.86 7.16 17.47
CA THR A 349 10.07 7.70 18.58
C THR A 349 10.28 7.00 19.92
N ARG A 350 10.96 5.85 19.94
CA ARG A 350 11.41 5.16 21.17
C ARG A 350 12.90 5.30 21.47
N SER A 351 13.67 5.99 20.62
CA SER A 351 15.06 6.31 20.96
C SER A 351 15.11 7.43 21.97
N ASP A 352 16.10 7.42 22.86
CA ASP A 352 16.39 8.57 23.70
C ASP A 352 17.16 9.64 22.91
N ILE A 353 18.05 9.20 22.00
CA ILE A 353 18.84 10.08 21.11
C ILE A 353 18.62 9.72 19.65
N ILE A 354 18.32 10.70 18.82
CA ILE A 354 18.23 10.60 17.37
C ILE A 354 19.36 11.44 16.75
N MET A 355 20.25 10.79 16.00
CA MET A 355 21.35 11.42 15.28
C MET A 355 21.14 11.24 13.78
N LEU A 356 20.93 12.33 13.06
CA LEU A 356 20.65 12.32 11.64
C LEU A 356 21.74 13.05 10.87
N CYS A 357 22.12 12.52 9.72
CA CYS A 357 22.98 13.22 8.78
C CYS A 357 22.38 13.30 7.38
N GLU A 358 22.95 14.21 6.59
CA GLU A 358 22.42 14.63 5.29
C GLU A 358 20.95 15.06 5.38
N THR A 359 20.56 15.75 6.45
CA THR A 359 19.15 16.09 6.70
C THR A 359 18.58 17.11 5.70
N ARG A 360 19.44 17.87 5.01
CA ARG A 360 19.11 18.93 4.03
C ARG A 360 18.14 20.01 4.56
N THR A 361 18.00 20.13 5.88
CA THR A 361 17.15 21.09 6.62
C THR A 361 17.62 22.52 6.48
N MET A 362 16.77 23.46 6.07
CA MET A 362 17.03 24.90 5.95
C MET A 362 16.67 25.66 7.23
N PRO A 363 17.22 26.84 7.55
CA PRO A 363 17.00 27.50 8.85
C PRO A 363 15.54 27.76 9.27
N LEU A 364 14.62 27.83 8.30
CA LEU A 364 13.19 28.06 8.53
C LEU A 364 12.36 26.76 8.59
N ASP A 365 12.98 25.60 8.33
CA ASP A 365 12.28 24.32 8.36
C ASP A 365 11.92 23.94 9.80
N ASP A 366 10.65 23.55 9.99
CA ASP A 366 10.17 22.91 11.21
C ASP A 366 10.55 21.42 11.17
N ILE A 367 11.39 21.04 12.12
CA ILE A 367 11.92 19.69 12.28
C ILE A 367 11.57 19.11 13.65
N SER A 368 10.57 19.69 14.32
CA SER A 368 10.15 19.27 15.65
C SER A 368 9.71 17.81 15.65
N ILE A 369 10.22 17.04 16.61
CA ILE A 369 9.78 15.67 16.88
C ILE A 369 9.16 15.71 18.28
N PRO A 370 7.87 15.41 18.45
CA PRO A 370 7.21 15.42 19.75
C PRO A 370 7.95 14.51 20.74
N GLY A 371 8.21 15.02 21.95
CA GLY A 371 9.02 14.34 22.96
C GLY A 371 10.48 14.77 22.94
N PHE A 372 11.00 15.27 21.82
CA PHE A 372 12.43 15.57 21.70
C PHE A 372 12.76 17.06 21.61
N GLU A 373 13.90 17.43 22.19
CA GLU A 373 14.58 18.70 22.08
C GLU A 373 15.72 18.64 21.03
N LEU A 374 15.88 19.72 20.30
CA LEU A 374 16.94 19.86 19.30
C LEU A 374 18.26 20.28 19.97
N LEU A 375 19.25 19.38 20.00
CA LEU A 375 20.55 19.61 20.62
C LEU A 375 21.57 20.25 19.67
N HIS A 376 21.59 19.78 18.42
CA HIS A 376 22.49 20.29 17.39
C HIS A 376 21.78 20.34 16.06
N ARG A 377 21.93 21.47 15.35
CA ARG A 377 21.42 21.67 14.00
C ARG A 377 22.48 22.32 13.15
N ARG A 378 22.65 21.80 11.94
CA ARG A 378 23.47 22.41 10.90
C ARG A 378 22.66 22.53 9.63
N ASP A 379 22.34 23.76 9.27
CA ASP A 379 21.76 24.07 7.97
C ASP A 379 22.90 24.23 6.91
N CYS A 380 22.88 23.57 5.74
CA CYS A 380 23.56 24.02 4.52
C CYS A 380 23.21 25.48 4.20
N GLN A 381 24.18 26.08 3.55
CA GLN A 381 24.19 27.46 3.16
C GLN A 381 23.58 27.62 1.77
N GLY A 382 22.64 28.56 1.62
CA GLY A 382 21.99 28.85 0.33
C GLY A 382 20.82 27.92 0.02
N HIS A 383 20.79 27.29 -1.15
CA HIS A 383 19.70 26.39 -1.56
C HIS A 383 20.04 24.94 -1.25
N ALA A 384 19.04 24.11 -0.93
CA ALA A 384 19.25 22.66 -0.84
C ALA A 384 19.74 22.13 -2.22
N PRO A 385 20.90 21.45 -2.29
CA PRO A 385 21.39 20.93 -3.56
C PRO A 385 20.44 19.88 -4.14
N PRO A 386 20.37 19.73 -5.48
CA PRO A 386 19.55 18.70 -6.12
C PRO A 386 19.84 17.30 -5.56
N LEU A 387 18.85 16.39 -5.61
CA LEU A 387 18.99 15.00 -5.14
C LEU A 387 20.22 14.26 -5.71
N TRP A 388 20.71 14.68 -6.88
CA TRP A 388 21.78 14.03 -7.65
C TRP A 388 23.19 14.61 -7.41
N HIS A 389 23.36 15.61 -6.54
CA HIS A 389 24.68 16.22 -6.29
C HIS A 389 25.35 15.61 -5.06
N ASP A 390 26.23 14.65 -5.31
CA ASP A 390 27.18 14.03 -4.39
C ASP A 390 28.37 14.96 -4.03
N ALA A 391 28.13 16.28 -4.07
CA ALA A 391 29.15 17.29 -3.88
C ALA A 391 29.31 17.54 -2.38
N GLY A 392 30.53 17.35 -1.84
CA GLY A 392 30.89 17.51 -0.43
C GLY A 392 30.77 18.93 0.11
N LEU A 393 29.53 19.43 0.12
CA LEU A 393 29.07 20.72 0.65
C LEU A 393 27.73 20.57 1.42
N SER A 394 27.26 19.34 1.70
CA SER A 394 25.91 19.12 2.25
C SER A 394 25.74 18.05 3.32
N GLY A 395 26.78 17.77 4.11
CA GLY A 395 26.61 17.12 5.42
C GLY A 395 25.90 18.08 6.38
N ARG A 396 24.58 17.93 6.55
CA ARG A 396 23.82 18.61 7.61
C ARG A 396 23.54 17.58 8.70
N VAL A 397 23.96 17.89 9.93
CA VAL A 397 23.84 17.02 11.09
C VAL A 397 22.77 17.57 12.02
N GLU A 398 21.80 16.73 12.38
CA GLU A 398 20.83 17.02 13.43
C GLU A 398 21.04 16.02 14.58
N VAL A 399 21.10 16.50 15.81
CA VAL A 399 21.06 15.66 17.02
C VAL A 399 19.86 16.10 17.84
N ILE A 400 18.94 15.18 18.10
CA ILE A 400 17.62 15.40 18.69
C ILE A 400 17.48 14.44 19.89
N PHE A 401 16.94 14.88 21.03
CA PHE A 401 17.02 14.15 22.31
C PHE A 401 15.78 14.30 23.20
N ASP A 402 15.33 13.25 23.88
CA ASP A 402 14.10 13.26 24.72
C ASP A 402 14.34 13.66 26.20
N GLU A 403 15.54 13.44 26.76
CA GLU A 403 15.71 13.58 28.22
C GLU A 403 16.28 14.94 28.72
N PRO A 404 16.02 15.34 29.98
CA PRO A 404 16.62 16.54 30.58
C PRO A 404 17.99 16.29 31.26
N SER A 405 18.50 15.05 31.28
CA SER A 405 19.69 14.62 32.04
C SER A 405 21.02 14.75 31.27
N VAL A 406 21.00 15.02 29.97
CA VAL A 406 22.19 14.96 29.11
C VAL A 406 22.81 16.33 28.93
N THR A 407 24.06 16.47 29.36
CA THR A 407 24.82 17.70 29.18
C THR A 407 25.63 17.60 27.91
N VAL A 408 25.12 18.16 26.81
CA VAL A 408 25.86 18.16 25.55
C VAL A 408 27.05 19.10 25.62
N TRP A 409 28.24 18.53 25.72
CA TRP A 409 29.47 19.27 25.51
C TRP A 409 29.93 19.14 24.06
N ARG A 410 30.26 20.29 23.45
CA ARG A 410 30.57 20.43 22.02
C ARG A 410 32.07 20.67 21.84
N ASP A 411 32.81 19.70 21.30
CA ASP A 411 33.94 19.98 20.39
C ASP A 411 33.52 19.56 19.01
N GLY A 412 33.37 20.53 18.12
CA GLY A 412 33.27 20.28 16.69
C GLY A 412 34.44 20.96 16.02
N HIS A 413 35.43 20.18 15.58
CA HIS A 413 36.19 20.61 14.42
C HIS A 413 35.31 20.33 13.22
N LEU A 414 34.81 21.39 12.60
CA LEU A 414 33.80 21.29 11.56
C LEU A 414 34.48 21.62 10.23
N HIS A 415 34.61 20.61 9.37
CA HIS A 415 35.25 20.74 8.07
C HIS A 415 34.28 20.31 6.99
N SER A 416 34.40 20.85 5.78
CA SER A 416 33.46 20.61 4.67
C SER A 416 33.23 19.14 4.29
N PHE A 417 34.02 18.21 4.84
CA PHE A 417 34.01 16.80 4.50
C PHE A 417 33.98 15.85 5.70
N VAL A 418 34.08 16.37 6.94
CA VAL A 418 34.01 15.54 8.16
C VAL A 418 33.30 16.36 9.24
N ASP A 419 32.17 15.84 9.68
CA ASP A 419 31.42 16.34 10.81
C ASP A 419 31.62 15.38 11.99
N VAL A 420 32.06 15.92 13.12
CA VAL A 420 32.20 15.20 14.38
C VAL A 420 31.48 16.00 15.45
N VAL A 421 30.57 15.36 16.17
CA VAL A 421 29.83 15.95 17.28
C VAL A 421 29.96 15.04 18.49
N GLY A 422 30.65 15.50 19.53
CA GLY A 422 30.65 14.84 20.83
C GLY A 422 29.37 15.15 21.61
N ILE A 423 28.87 14.15 22.35
CA ILE A 423 27.74 14.23 23.26
C ILE A 423 28.22 13.63 24.57
N LEU A 424 28.07 14.34 25.68
CA LEU A 424 28.47 13.89 27.00
C LEU A 424 27.23 13.51 27.80
N LEU A 425 27.18 12.26 28.24
CA LEU A 425 26.12 11.73 29.09
C LEU A 425 26.61 11.80 30.53
N SER A 426 25.85 12.49 31.39
CA SER A 426 26.18 12.68 32.81
C SER A 426 25.24 11.84 33.67
N GLY A 427 25.73 10.73 34.21
CA GLY A 427 25.01 9.81 35.09
C GLY A 427 25.81 9.43 36.34
N GLN A 428 25.74 8.17 36.79
CA GLN A 428 26.65 7.67 37.82
C GLN A 428 28.08 7.51 37.27
N ARG A 429 28.21 7.33 35.96
CA ARG A 429 29.44 7.40 35.19
C ARG A 429 29.30 8.43 34.07
N THR A 430 30.43 8.91 33.59
CA THR A 430 30.50 9.82 32.44
C THR A 430 30.74 9.00 31.18
N ALA A 431 29.78 9.03 30.25
CA ALA A 431 29.89 8.37 28.95
C ALA A 431 29.90 9.40 27.81
N GLY A 432 30.57 9.07 26.70
CA GLY A 432 30.65 9.90 25.52
C GLY A 432 30.04 9.21 24.30
N ILE A 433 29.15 9.88 23.59
CA ILE A 433 28.73 9.47 22.25
C ILE A 433 29.36 10.43 21.24
N VAL A 434 30.06 9.90 20.24
CA VAL A 434 30.63 10.67 19.14
C VAL A 434 29.83 10.36 17.89
N PHE A 435 29.06 11.34 17.44
CA PHE A 435 28.38 11.29 16.18
C PHE A 435 29.32 11.72 15.04
N LEU A 436 29.41 10.92 13.98
CA LEU A 436 30.31 11.12 12.85
C LEU A 436 29.56 11.13 11.51
N HIS A 437 29.93 12.04 10.63
CA HIS A 437 29.67 11.89 9.20
C HIS A 437 30.94 12.25 8.41
N ARG A 438 31.47 11.29 7.65
CA ARG A 438 32.62 11.47 6.78
C ARG A 438 32.15 11.42 5.33
N SER A 439 32.32 12.51 4.59
CA SER A 439 32.08 12.54 3.15
C SER A 439 33.01 11.57 2.41
N PRO A 440 32.56 10.93 1.30
CA PRO A 440 33.42 10.07 0.47
C PRO A 440 34.63 10.82 -0.11
N GLN A 441 34.56 12.15 -0.22
CA GLN A 441 35.66 13.00 -0.71
C GLN A 441 36.72 13.29 0.36
N SER A 442 36.48 12.91 1.63
CA SER A 442 37.43 13.16 2.72
C SER A 442 38.65 12.24 2.67
N THR A 443 39.84 12.80 2.94
CA THR A 443 41.05 12.00 3.17
C THR A 443 41.03 11.34 4.56
N MET A 444 41.79 10.25 4.72
CA MET A 444 42.03 9.62 6.02
C MET A 444 42.76 10.56 6.99
N SER A 445 43.61 11.47 6.48
CA SER A 445 44.30 12.46 7.31
C SER A 445 43.31 13.44 7.94
N ASN A 446 42.37 13.97 7.15
CA ASN A 446 41.34 14.87 7.66
C ASN A 446 40.47 14.15 8.70
N PHE A 447 40.04 12.92 8.39
CA PHE A 447 39.27 12.10 9.34
C PHE A 447 40.00 11.93 10.68
N ARG A 448 41.28 11.52 10.66
CA ARG A 448 42.08 11.34 11.88
C ARG A 448 42.29 12.62 12.67
N GLN A 449 42.46 13.75 12.00
CA GLN A 449 42.62 15.04 12.67
C GLN A 449 41.36 15.40 13.47
N HIS A 450 40.18 15.28 12.84
CA HIS A 450 38.92 15.73 13.42
C HIS A 450 38.40 14.77 14.50
N LEU A 451 38.42 13.46 14.22
CA LEU A 451 38.04 12.46 15.22
C LEU A 451 39.06 12.46 16.38
N GLY A 452 40.36 12.51 16.08
CA GLY A 452 41.41 12.50 17.11
C GLY A 452 41.31 13.68 18.08
N ALA A 453 41.00 14.88 17.60
CA ALA A 453 40.79 16.04 18.46
C ALA A 453 39.55 15.89 19.36
N CYS A 454 38.44 15.35 18.83
CA CYS A 454 37.25 15.04 19.64
C CYS A 454 37.58 13.99 20.71
N MET A 455 38.28 12.91 20.34
CA MET A 455 38.70 11.85 21.27
C MET A 455 39.63 12.38 22.37
N GLN A 456 40.59 13.24 22.03
CA GLN A 456 41.50 13.87 22.99
C GLN A 456 40.71 14.69 24.03
N SER A 457 39.74 15.47 23.56
CA SER A 457 38.96 16.33 24.44
C SER A 457 37.96 15.56 25.33
N LEU A 458 37.46 14.41 24.87
CA LEU A 458 36.74 13.44 25.74
C LEU A 458 37.67 12.84 26.80
N GLN A 459 38.91 12.49 26.43
CA GLN A 459 39.91 11.97 27.35
C GLN A 459 40.30 13.01 28.43
N GLU A 460 40.49 14.27 28.05
CA GLU A 460 40.80 15.38 28.97
C GLU A 460 39.66 15.63 29.99
N ARG A 461 38.43 15.22 29.65
CA ARG A 461 37.24 15.31 30.52
C ARG A 461 37.05 14.07 31.41
N GLY A 462 37.93 13.07 31.30
CA GLY A 462 37.82 11.84 32.07
C GLY A 462 36.65 10.94 31.64
N VAL A 463 36.26 11.00 30.37
CA VAL A 463 35.26 10.08 29.81
C VAL A 463 35.88 8.70 29.66
N GLU A 464 35.33 7.72 30.37
CA GLU A 464 35.86 6.35 30.36
C GLU A 464 35.23 5.51 29.24
N THR A 465 33.92 5.66 29.03
CA THR A 465 33.17 4.90 28.01
C THR A 465 32.85 5.80 26.82
N ILE A 466 33.24 5.37 25.62
CA ILE A 466 33.07 6.12 24.39
C ILE A 466 32.43 5.21 23.33
N THR A 467 31.34 5.67 22.74
CA THR A 467 30.69 5.06 21.58
C THR A 467 30.75 6.01 20.39
N VAL A 468 31.30 5.58 19.26
CA VAL A 468 31.42 6.35 18.02
C VAL A 468 30.48 5.75 16.97
N VAL A 469 29.55 6.53 16.43
CA VAL A 469 28.54 6.07 15.48
C VAL A 469 28.39 7.03 14.31
N GLY A 470 28.17 6.52 13.10
CA GLY A 470 27.96 7.39 11.96
C GLY A 470 28.20 6.77 10.58
N ASP A 471 28.12 7.61 9.54
CA ASP A 471 28.51 7.26 8.17
C ASP A 471 30.01 7.52 8.00
N PHE A 472 30.79 6.44 7.89
CA PHE A 472 32.24 6.52 7.70
C PHE A 472 32.63 6.64 6.23
N ASN A 473 31.75 6.30 5.28
CA ASN A 473 32.08 6.10 3.87
C ASN A 473 33.37 5.26 3.67
N ILE A 474 33.52 4.19 4.47
CA ILE A 474 34.58 3.17 4.37
C ILE A 474 33.88 1.82 4.49
N ASN A 475 33.88 1.03 3.42
CA ASN A 475 33.20 -0.27 3.44
C ASN A 475 34.03 -1.28 4.23
N LEU A 476 33.46 -1.81 5.33
CA LEU A 476 34.14 -2.85 6.13
C LEU A 476 34.36 -4.15 5.36
N GLN A 477 33.56 -4.41 4.33
CA GLN A 477 33.72 -5.59 3.48
C GLN A 477 34.95 -5.49 2.54
N ASP A 478 35.52 -4.30 2.35
CA ASP A 478 36.79 -4.11 1.66
C ASP A 478 37.94 -4.06 2.67
N ALA A 479 38.64 -5.18 2.83
CA ALA A 479 39.76 -5.33 3.77
C ALA A 479 40.87 -4.26 3.59
N THR A 480 41.07 -3.77 2.36
CA THR A 480 42.09 -2.75 2.05
C THR A 480 41.72 -1.40 2.67
N ALA A 481 40.44 -1.04 2.59
CA ALA A 481 39.90 0.19 3.15
C ALA A 481 39.63 0.07 4.67
N ALA A 482 39.19 -1.10 5.13
CA ALA A 482 38.82 -1.38 6.52
C ALA A 482 40.03 -1.43 7.47
N THR A 483 41.13 -2.08 7.07
CA THR A 483 42.29 -2.32 7.97
C THR A 483 42.86 -1.01 8.57
N PRO A 484 43.08 0.08 7.80
CA PRO A 484 43.54 1.35 8.36
C PRO A 484 42.55 2.01 9.32
N LEU A 485 41.25 1.84 9.10
CA LEU A 485 40.19 2.35 9.98
C LEU A 485 40.19 1.56 11.28
N LEU A 486 40.08 0.24 11.23
CA LEU A 486 40.06 -0.64 12.40
C LEU A 486 41.29 -0.46 13.28
N ARG A 487 42.49 -0.32 12.68
CA ARG A 487 43.73 -0.03 13.44
C ARG A 487 43.68 1.33 14.13
N TYR A 488 43.12 2.35 13.47
CA TYR A 488 43.02 3.68 14.04
C TYR A 488 42.01 3.73 15.19
N MET A 489 40.82 3.13 15.01
CA MET A 489 39.79 3.02 16.05
C MET A 489 40.31 2.19 17.24
N GLY A 490 40.98 1.07 16.98
CA GLY A 490 41.60 0.23 18.00
C GLY A 490 42.72 0.93 18.79
N GLY A 491 43.35 1.97 18.22
CA GLY A 491 44.29 2.82 18.95
C GLY A 491 43.67 3.59 20.12
N PHE A 492 42.35 3.79 20.10
CA PHE A 492 41.56 4.35 21.20
C PHE A 492 40.89 3.27 22.07
N GLY A 493 41.20 1.99 21.83
CA GLY A 493 40.54 0.86 22.50
C GLY A 493 39.12 0.56 21.99
N LEU A 494 38.69 1.17 20.88
CA LEU A 494 37.37 0.98 20.31
C LEU A 494 37.31 -0.31 19.47
N GLN A 495 36.23 -1.07 19.62
CA GLN A 495 35.90 -2.27 18.85
C GLN A 495 34.62 -2.05 18.04
N ILE A 496 34.47 -2.78 16.94
CA ILE A 496 33.23 -2.74 16.13
C ILE A 496 32.08 -3.41 16.90
N MET A 497 30.91 -2.77 16.90
CA MET A 497 29.72 -3.22 17.63
C MET A 497 28.62 -3.75 16.70
N VAL A 498 28.70 -3.44 15.40
CA VAL A 498 27.80 -3.97 14.37
C VAL A 498 28.30 -5.33 13.88
N ASP A 499 27.38 -6.19 13.45
CA ASP A 499 27.70 -7.46 12.79
C ASP A 499 28.44 -7.19 11.46
N GLU A 500 29.67 -7.69 11.33
CA GLU A 500 30.53 -7.52 10.15
C GLU A 500 29.95 -8.17 8.88
N THR A 501 28.98 -9.08 9.03
CA THR A 501 28.27 -9.72 7.91
C THR A 501 27.03 -8.95 7.44
N ALA A 502 26.60 -7.95 8.21
CA ALA A 502 25.44 -7.13 7.88
C ALA A 502 25.72 -6.15 6.72
N VAL A 503 24.65 -5.50 6.25
CA VAL A 503 24.72 -4.42 5.26
C VAL A 503 23.98 -3.21 5.82
N SER A 504 24.56 -2.03 5.68
CA SER A 504 23.96 -0.76 6.11
C SER A 504 23.34 0.03 4.96
N THR A 505 23.39 -0.50 3.73
CA THR A 505 22.77 0.12 2.55
C THR A 505 22.04 -0.89 1.68
N ASP A 506 21.08 -0.41 0.89
CA ASP A 506 20.35 -1.19 -0.12
C ASP A 506 21.26 -1.71 -1.24
N ASN A 507 22.41 -1.06 -1.45
CA ASN A 507 23.44 -1.46 -2.40
C ASN A 507 24.39 -2.54 -1.85
N GLY A 508 24.14 -3.03 -0.62
CA GLY A 508 24.87 -4.15 -0.04
C GLY A 508 26.24 -3.78 0.56
N THR A 509 26.47 -2.50 0.91
CA THR A 509 27.69 -2.06 1.58
C THR A 509 27.50 -1.93 3.09
N LEU A 510 28.58 -2.01 3.86
CA LEU A 510 28.61 -1.76 5.31
C LEU A 510 29.51 -0.56 5.59
N ILE A 511 28.92 0.64 5.63
CA ILE A 511 29.62 1.93 5.76
C ILE A 511 29.13 2.79 6.93
N ASP A 512 27.94 2.49 7.45
CA ASP A 512 27.37 3.08 8.65
C ASP A 512 27.72 2.17 9.83
N LEU A 513 28.60 2.65 10.70
CA LEU A 513 29.28 1.81 11.70
C LEU A 513 29.04 2.33 13.12
N CYS A 514 29.09 1.42 14.09
CA CYS A 514 29.12 1.73 15.51
C CYS A 514 30.36 1.08 16.14
N PHE A 515 31.17 1.87 16.84
CA PHE A 515 32.34 1.43 17.59
C PHE A 515 32.19 1.78 19.07
N SER A 516 32.68 0.96 19.98
CA SER A 516 32.68 1.26 21.42
C SER A 516 33.89 0.65 22.12
N ASN A 517 34.36 1.26 23.22
CA ASN A 517 35.31 0.62 24.13
C ASN A 517 34.60 -0.13 25.26
N ASP A 518 33.27 -0.01 25.34
CA ASP A 518 32.41 -0.78 26.23
C ASP A 518 31.78 -1.94 25.45
N THR A 519 32.14 -3.16 25.82
CA THR A 519 31.66 -4.39 25.17
C THR A 519 30.23 -4.78 25.57
N SER A 520 29.61 -4.06 26.52
CA SER A 520 28.19 -4.22 26.83
C SER A 520 27.28 -3.53 25.81
N VAL A 521 27.82 -2.59 25.02
CA VAL A 521 27.07 -1.89 23.97
C VAL A 521 26.62 -2.89 22.91
N ARG A 522 25.32 -2.91 22.64
CA ARG A 522 24.72 -3.73 21.58
C ARG A 522 24.31 -2.83 20.44
N SER A 523 24.69 -3.16 19.21
CA SER A 523 24.31 -2.41 18.02
C SER A 523 23.71 -3.31 16.95
N TYR A 524 22.68 -2.79 16.28
CA TYR A 524 21.92 -3.50 15.24
C TYR A 524 21.60 -2.56 14.09
N ILE A 525 21.52 -3.12 12.89
CA ILE A 525 21.07 -2.40 11.70
C ILE A 525 19.62 -2.77 11.44
N THR A 526 18.76 -1.77 11.28
CA THR A 526 17.32 -1.92 11.03
C THR A 526 16.99 -1.58 9.59
N GLU A 527 15.79 -1.90 9.10
CA GLU A 527 15.44 -1.60 7.70
C GLU A 527 14.85 -0.19 7.55
N SER A 528 15.17 0.49 6.44
CA SER A 528 14.62 1.81 6.09
C SER A 528 13.75 1.71 4.84
N VAL A 529 12.61 2.41 4.84
CA VAL A 529 11.79 2.61 3.61
C VAL A 529 11.95 4.01 3.02
N ILE A 530 12.76 4.87 3.67
CA ILE A 530 12.85 6.30 3.36
C ILE A 530 14.23 6.73 2.87
N SER A 531 15.26 5.91 3.08
CA SER A 531 16.65 6.13 2.68
C SER A 531 17.24 4.83 2.15
N ASP A 532 18.20 4.92 1.24
CA ASP A 532 19.03 3.79 0.81
C ASP A 532 20.03 3.36 1.88
N HIS A 533 20.26 4.22 2.88
CA HIS A 533 20.95 3.87 4.11
C HIS A 533 19.97 3.35 5.16
N LYS A 534 20.47 2.44 5.99
CA LYS A 534 19.73 1.75 7.04
C LYS A 534 20.05 2.35 8.41
N PRO A 535 19.09 2.51 9.33
CA PRO A 535 19.37 3.08 10.64
C PRO A 535 20.23 2.12 11.47
N VAL A 536 21.25 2.68 12.11
CA VAL A 536 22.10 1.97 13.08
C VAL A 536 21.59 2.32 14.47
N TRP A 537 21.08 1.32 15.15
CA TRP A 537 20.60 1.42 16.52
C TRP A 537 21.66 0.91 17.47
N PHE A 538 21.76 1.48 18.67
CA PHE A 538 22.58 0.93 19.74
C PHE A 538 22.03 1.25 21.13
N LYS A 539 22.32 0.34 22.07
CA LYS A 539 21.98 0.47 23.49
C LYS A 539 23.25 0.52 24.34
N ILE A 540 23.28 1.45 25.28
CA ILE A 540 24.27 1.55 26.33
C ILE A 540 23.61 1.10 27.65
N ASP A 541 24.04 -0.03 28.19
CA ASP A 541 23.49 -0.60 29.43
C ASP A 541 24.00 0.20 30.65
N ARG A 542 23.11 0.90 31.36
CA ARG A 542 23.33 1.67 32.61
C ARG A 542 24.39 2.80 32.55
N LEU A 543 23.94 4.06 32.61
CA LEU A 543 24.76 5.28 32.74
C LEU A 543 25.11 5.65 34.19
#